data_AF-A0A258UGN8-F1
#
_entry.id   AF-A0A258UGN8-F1
#
_cell.length_a   1.000
_cell.length_b   1.000
_cell.length_c   1.000
_cell.angle_alpha   90.00
_cell.angle_beta   90.00
_cell.angle_gamma   90.00
#
_symmetry.space_group_name_H-M   'P 1'
#
loop_
_entity.id
_entity.type
_entity.pdbx_description
1 polymer ?
#
loop_
_entity_poly.entity_id
_entity_poly.type
_entity_poly.pdbx_seq_one_letter_code
_entity_poly.pdbx_strand_id
1 'polypeptide(L)'
;MNYFELYGIAPSFTIDAAAVRKKFYELSRTHHPDFNGGGTATEQQEVLEKSAMINEAYKTLLNKDLLIKYILTNKGLLQEEEKYNLPPDFLMEVMDMNEQVMELDKTNTTAVASLMATAKNLETELYEAIEPVMDNYSENTSTEKELLQVKDYYFKKKYLDRIISGLQ
;
A
#
# COMPACT_ATOMS: atom_id res chain seq x y z
N MET A 1 -4.01 -7.61 -18.23
CA MET A 1 -5.12 -7.61 -17.26
C MET A 1 -4.57 -7.23 -15.90
N ASN A 2 -5.10 -6.18 -15.28
CA ASN A 2 -4.69 -5.69 -13.96
C ASN A 2 -5.56 -6.32 -12.83
N TYR A 3 -5.28 -6.01 -11.57
CA TYR A 3 -5.98 -6.58 -10.41
C TYR A 3 -7.44 -6.11 -10.31
N PHE A 4 -7.73 -4.87 -10.68
CA PHE A 4 -9.09 -4.33 -10.71
C PHE A 4 -9.94 -5.05 -11.75
N GLU A 5 -9.39 -5.28 -12.96
CA GLU A 5 -10.01 -6.05 -14.03
C GLU A 5 -10.23 -7.52 -13.62
N LEU A 6 -9.24 -8.14 -12.95
CA LEU A 6 -9.37 -9.50 -12.44
C LEU A 6 -10.52 -9.65 -11.44
N TYR A 7 -10.73 -8.63 -10.59
CA TYR A 7 -11.79 -8.61 -9.59
C TYR A 7 -13.11 -8.03 -10.11
N GLY A 8 -13.12 -7.46 -11.32
CA GLY A 8 -14.28 -6.82 -11.92
C GLY A 8 -14.75 -5.59 -11.14
N ILE A 9 -13.82 -4.84 -10.54
CA ILE A 9 -14.08 -3.61 -9.78
C ILE A 9 -13.42 -2.42 -10.46
N ALA A 10 -13.95 -1.21 -10.23
CA ALA A 10 -13.32 0.01 -10.73
C ALA A 10 -12.05 0.34 -9.92
N PRO A 11 -10.99 0.89 -10.55
CA PRO A 11 -9.83 1.42 -9.84
C PRO A 11 -10.24 2.50 -8.85
N SER A 12 -9.85 2.34 -7.58
CA SER A 12 -10.15 3.26 -6.48
C SER A 12 -9.15 3.06 -5.34
N PHE A 13 -8.83 4.11 -4.59
CA PHE A 13 -8.10 3.99 -3.32
C PHE A 13 -9.01 3.52 -2.17
N THR A 14 -10.33 3.58 -2.37
CA THR A 14 -11.35 3.15 -1.41
C THR A 14 -12.07 1.93 -1.98
N ILE A 15 -11.70 0.74 -1.49
CA ILE A 15 -12.16 -0.55 -1.99
C ILE A 15 -13.14 -1.20 -1.00
N ASP A 16 -14.25 -1.72 -1.52
CA ASP A 16 -15.16 -2.55 -0.72
C ASP A 16 -14.51 -3.91 -0.43
N ALA A 17 -13.99 -4.04 0.79
CA ALA A 17 -13.33 -5.24 1.25
C ALA A 17 -14.26 -6.48 1.25
N ALA A 18 -15.57 -6.29 1.42
CA ALA A 18 -16.53 -7.39 1.40
C ALA A 18 -16.70 -7.92 -0.04
N ALA A 19 -16.78 -7.01 -1.03
CA ALA A 19 -16.82 -7.37 -2.44
C ALA A 19 -15.54 -8.11 -2.87
N VAL A 20 -14.36 -7.62 -2.46
CA VAL A 20 -13.08 -8.28 -2.75
C VAL A 20 -13.01 -9.67 -2.14
N ARG A 21 -13.40 -9.83 -0.87
CA ARG A 21 -13.44 -11.15 -0.20
C ARG A 21 -14.37 -12.12 -0.91
N LYS A 22 -15.58 -11.70 -1.24
CA LYS A 22 -16.53 -12.52 -1.99
C LYS A 22 -15.93 -12.97 -3.32
N LYS A 23 -15.35 -12.03 -4.07
CA LYS A 23 -14.77 -12.32 -5.38
C LYS A 23 -13.56 -13.24 -5.31
N PHE A 24 -12.73 -13.09 -4.27
CA PHE A 24 -11.63 -14.01 -4.00
C PHE A 24 -12.12 -15.44 -3.82
N TYR A 25 -13.17 -15.69 -3.03
CA TYR A 25 -13.71 -17.04 -2.87
C TYR A 25 -14.26 -17.62 -4.18
N GLU A 26 -14.93 -16.81 -5.01
CA GLU A 26 -15.40 -17.23 -6.33
C GLU A 26 -14.23 -17.65 -7.23
N LEU A 27 -13.21 -16.79 -7.35
CA LEU A 27 -12.04 -17.01 -8.21
C LEU A 27 -11.17 -18.18 -7.72
N SER A 28 -10.94 -18.29 -6.41
CA SER A 28 -10.16 -19.36 -5.81
C SER A 28 -10.82 -20.73 -5.99
N ARG A 29 -12.15 -20.79 -6.03
CA ARG A 29 -12.88 -22.04 -6.31
C ARG A 29 -12.78 -22.44 -7.78
N THR A 30 -12.84 -21.50 -8.72
CA THR A 30 -12.76 -21.81 -10.16
C THR A 30 -11.34 -22.11 -10.63
N HIS A 31 -10.33 -21.57 -9.95
CA HIS A 31 -8.92 -21.67 -10.33
C HIS A 31 -8.07 -22.44 -9.31
N HIS A 32 -8.69 -23.31 -8.49
CA HIS A 32 -7.94 -24.14 -7.57
C HIS A 32 -7.14 -25.22 -8.34
N PRO A 33 -5.86 -25.45 -8.00
CA PRO A 33 -5.07 -26.52 -8.59
C PRO A 33 -5.73 -27.90 -8.46
N ASP A 34 -6.35 -28.18 -7.31
CA ASP A 34 -7.04 -29.46 -7.03
C ASP A 34 -8.22 -29.77 -7.99
N PHE A 35 -8.88 -28.75 -8.56
CA PHE A 35 -9.96 -28.96 -9.52
C PHE A 35 -9.46 -29.11 -10.97
N ASN A 36 -8.19 -28.80 -11.24
CA ASN A 36 -7.59 -28.78 -12.58
C ASN A 36 -6.44 -29.79 -12.74
N GLY A 37 -6.32 -30.78 -11.82
CA GLY A 37 -5.20 -31.74 -11.75
C GLY A 37 -5.10 -32.76 -12.90
N GLY A 38 -5.99 -32.72 -13.89
CA GLY A 38 -5.99 -33.62 -15.06
C GLY A 38 -5.32 -33.05 -16.32
N GLY A 39 -4.87 -31.79 -16.29
CA GLY A 39 -4.28 -31.10 -17.44
C GLY A 39 -2.81 -31.46 -17.70
N THR A 40 -2.34 -31.09 -18.88
CA THR A 40 -0.93 -31.07 -19.29
C THR A 40 -0.08 -30.22 -18.34
N ALA A 41 1.25 -30.40 -18.36
CA ALA A 41 2.16 -29.59 -17.54
C ALA A 41 1.99 -28.07 -17.76
N THR A 42 1.68 -27.65 -18.99
CA THR A 42 1.39 -26.26 -19.34
C THR A 42 0.11 -25.76 -18.67
N GLU A 43 -0.98 -26.53 -18.74
CA GLU A 43 -2.26 -26.17 -18.10
C GLU A 43 -2.14 -26.12 -16.57
N GLN A 44 -1.34 -27.01 -15.98
CA GLN A 44 -1.05 -26.97 -14.54
C GLN A 44 -0.27 -25.70 -14.15
N GLN A 45 0.73 -25.32 -14.95
CA GLN A 45 1.50 -24.10 -14.73
C GLN A 45 0.62 -22.84 -14.85
N GLU A 46 -0.24 -22.77 -15.87
CA GLU A 46 -1.19 -21.66 -16.05
C GLU A 46 -2.15 -21.51 -14.87
N VAL A 47 -2.65 -22.63 -14.32
CA VAL A 47 -3.51 -22.63 -13.12
C VAL A 47 -2.75 -22.13 -11.89
N LEU A 48 -1.49 -22.54 -11.70
CA LEU A 48 -0.65 -22.06 -10.60
C LEU A 48 -0.40 -20.55 -10.70
N GLU A 49 -0.03 -20.06 -11.88
CA GLU A 49 0.18 -18.62 -12.13
C GLU A 49 -1.09 -17.82 -11.87
N LYS A 50 -2.24 -18.34 -12.31
CA LYS A 50 -3.54 -17.70 -12.07
C LYS A 50 -3.89 -17.64 -10.59
N SER A 51 -3.71 -18.74 -9.86
CA SER A 51 -3.92 -18.79 -8.41
C SER A 51 -2.99 -17.83 -7.67
N ALA A 52 -1.72 -17.76 -8.07
CA ALA A 52 -0.77 -16.80 -7.50
C ALA A 52 -1.23 -15.35 -7.73
N MET A 53 -1.65 -15.01 -8.96
CA MET A 53 -2.17 -13.68 -9.29
C MET A 53 -3.41 -13.31 -8.48
N ILE A 54 -4.34 -14.25 -8.26
CA ILE A 54 -5.55 -14.03 -7.44
C ILE A 54 -5.15 -13.70 -5.99
N ASN A 55 -4.21 -14.46 -5.42
CA ASN A 55 -3.74 -14.23 -4.05
C ASN A 55 -3.02 -12.89 -3.89
N GLU A 56 -2.15 -12.52 -4.85
CA GLU A 56 -1.44 -11.24 -4.81
C GLU A 56 -2.38 -10.04 -5.02
N ALA A 57 -3.35 -10.16 -5.93
CA ALA A 57 -4.40 -9.17 -6.09
C ALA A 57 -5.23 -9.01 -4.81
N TYR A 58 -5.62 -10.11 -4.16
CA TYR A 58 -6.34 -10.08 -2.88
C TYR A 58 -5.59 -9.31 -1.80
N LYS A 59 -4.30 -9.63 -1.60
CA LYS A 59 -3.44 -8.94 -0.62
C LYS A 59 -3.31 -7.46 -0.95
N THR A 60 -3.08 -7.14 -2.23
CA THR A 60 -2.87 -5.78 -2.70
C THR A 60 -4.12 -4.92 -2.53
N LEU A 61 -5.29 -5.43 -2.93
CA LEU A 61 -6.55 -4.68 -2.89
C LEU A 61 -7.07 -4.44 -1.46
N LEU A 62 -6.66 -5.26 -0.48
CA LEU A 62 -7.09 -5.13 0.91
C LEU A 62 -6.09 -4.40 1.81
N ASN A 63 -4.88 -4.13 1.33
CA ASN A 63 -3.88 -3.37 2.07
C ASN A 63 -3.76 -1.97 1.44
N LYS A 64 -4.06 -0.92 2.21
CA LYS A 64 -4.04 0.47 1.73
C LYS A 64 -2.70 0.88 1.13
N ASP A 65 -1.58 0.51 1.76
CA ASP A 65 -0.24 0.86 1.29
C ASP A 65 0.10 0.16 -0.02
N LEU A 66 -0.24 -1.13 -0.13
CA LEU A 66 -0.05 -1.90 -1.36
C LEU A 66 -0.94 -1.39 -2.48
N LEU A 67 -2.18 -1.03 -2.18
CA LEU A 67 -3.13 -0.43 -3.12
C LEU A 67 -2.62 0.91 -3.65
N ILE A 68 -2.12 1.77 -2.76
CA ILE A 68 -1.51 3.06 -3.15
C ILE A 68 -0.34 2.83 -4.09
N LYS A 69 0.60 1.95 -3.69
CA LYS A 69 1.74 1.57 -4.52
C LYS A 69 1.29 1.08 -5.89
N TYR A 70 0.29 0.20 -5.92
CA TYR A 70 -0.22 -0.43 -7.13
C TYR A 70 -0.84 0.56 -8.11
N ILE A 71 -1.71 1.47 -7.63
CA ILE A 71 -2.34 2.49 -8.47
C ILE A 71 -1.28 3.42 -9.05
N LEU A 72 -0.34 3.91 -8.23
CA LEU A 72 0.72 4.81 -8.69
C LEU A 72 1.66 4.13 -9.71
N THR A 73 2.00 2.86 -9.51
CA THR A 73 2.79 2.09 -10.49
C THR A 73 2.03 1.89 -11.80
N ASN A 74 0.73 1.56 -11.76
CA ASN A 74 -0.07 1.43 -12.98
C ASN A 74 -0.18 2.75 -13.77
N LYS A 75 -0.17 3.89 -13.07
CA LYS A 75 -0.14 5.23 -13.68
C LYS A 75 1.26 5.66 -14.15
N GLY A 76 2.29 4.83 -13.95
CA GLY A 76 3.68 5.14 -14.30
C GLY A 76 4.33 6.20 -13.39
N LEU A 77 3.68 6.52 -12.26
CA LEU A 77 4.14 7.56 -11.33
C LEU A 77 5.00 7.01 -10.21
N LEU A 78 5.10 5.70 -10.05
CA LEU A 78 5.95 5.07 -9.03
C LEU A 78 6.76 3.93 -9.65
N GLN A 79 8.08 3.98 -9.47
CA GLN A 79 9.00 2.92 -9.87
C GLN A 79 9.54 2.17 -8.66
N GLU A 80 9.95 0.92 -8.87
CA GLU A 80 10.67 0.18 -7.84
C GLU A 80 12.00 0.86 -7.52
N GLU A 81 12.35 0.89 -6.23
CA GLU A 81 13.58 1.51 -5.71
C GLU A 81 13.78 2.98 -6.09
N GLU A 82 12.71 3.68 -6.44
CA GLU A 82 12.77 5.09 -6.79
C GLU A 82 13.36 5.94 -5.64
N LYS A 83 14.36 6.76 -5.99
CA LYS A 83 14.89 7.79 -5.10
C LYS A 83 14.01 9.03 -5.20
N TYR A 84 13.18 9.23 -4.19
CA TYR A 84 12.29 10.38 -4.11
C TYR A 84 12.84 11.43 -3.14
N ASN A 85 12.91 12.68 -3.59
CA ASN A 85 13.34 13.80 -2.77
C ASN A 85 12.13 14.35 -2.02
N LEU A 86 12.16 14.21 -0.70
CA LEU A 86 11.12 14.72 0.18
C LEU A 86 11.31 16.21 0.48
N PRO A 87 10.24 16.93 0.86
CA PRO A 87 10.34 18.33 1.27
C PRO A 87 11.33 18.52 2.43
N PRO A 88 12.17 19.58 2.42
CA PRO A 88 13.15 19.84 3.48
C PRO A 88 12.56 19.89 4.88
N ASP A 89 11.40 20.52 5.05
CA ASP A 89 10.74 20.67 6.35
C ASP A 89 10.37 19.30 6.94
N PHE A 90 9.84 18.40 6.11
CA PHE A 90 9.55 17.02 6.53
C PHE A 90 10.83 16.24 6.86
N LEU A 91 11.89 16.42 6.04
CA LEU A 91 13.16 15.76 6.27
C LEU A 91 13.79 16.17 7.61
N MET A 92 13.70 17.45 7.97
CA MET A 92 14.17 17.95 9.26
C MET A 92 13.43 17.28 10.41
N GLU A 93 12.10 17.25 10.33
CA GLU A 93 11.26 16.63 11.37
C GLU A 93 11.57 15.14 11.58
N VAL A 94 11.71 14.36 10.50
CA VAL A 94 12.07 12.93 10.61
C VAL A 94 13.52 12.69 11.01
N MET A 95 14.43 13.64 10.73
CA MET A 95 15.81 13.59 11.23
C MET A 95 15.83 13.77 12.75
N ASP A 96 15.11 14.76 13.27
CA ASP A 96 14.99 15.01 14.71
C ASP A 96 14.35 13.81 15.43
N MET A 97 13.33 13.19 14.84
CA MET A 97 12.75 11.95 15.38
C MET A 97 13.77 10.80 15.37
N ASN A 98 14.55 10.62 14.30
CA ASN A 98 15.56 9.56 14.24
C ASN A 98 16.68 9.76 15.27
N GLU A 99 17.12 10.99 15.50
CA GLU A 99 18.08 11.30 16.57
C GLU A 99 17.53 10.90 17.93
N GLN A 100 16.28 11.27 18.23
CA GLN A 100 15.62 10.82 19.45
C GLN A 100 15.56 9.29 19.55
N VAL A 101 15.22 8.56 18.46
CA VAL A 101 15.23 7.08 18.47
C VAL A 101 16.61 6.52 18.83
N MET A 102 17.70 7.12 18.34
CA MET A 102 19.07 6.64 18.60
C MET A 102 19.52 6.88 20.04
N GLU A 103 19.12 8.01 20.64
CA GLU A 103 19.48 8.37 22.02
C GLU A 103 18.54 7.78 23.07
N LEU A 104 17.35 7.33 22.65
CA LEU A 104 16.32 6.83 23.54
C LEU A 104 16.70 5.50 24.20
N ASP A 105 16.63 5.48 25.54
CA ASP A 105 16.61 4.23 26.28
C ASP A 105 15.27 3.50 26.04
N LYS A 106 15.32 2.43 25.25
CA LYS A 106 14.14 1.61 24.91
C LYS A 106 13.49 0.94 26.13
N THR A 107 14.16 0.85 27.28
CA THR A 107 13.54 0.35 28.51
C THR A 107 12.61 1.38 29.14
N ASN A 108 12.75 2.66 28.78
CA ASN A 108 11.83 3.73 29.16
C ASN A 108 10.57 3.70 28.26
N THR A 109 9.64 2.82 28.63
CA THR A 109 8.39 2.59 27.88
C THR A 109 7.55 3.85 27.70
N THR A 110 7.58 4.79 28.64
CA THR A 110 6.86 6.07 28.53
C THR A 110 7.44 6.94 27.41
N ALA A 111 8.76 7.06 27.33
CA ALA A 111 9.41 7.85 26.31
C ALA A 111 9.26 7.21 24.91
N VAL A 112 9.37 5.88 24.82
CA VAL A 112 9.06 5.13 23.60
C VAL A 112 7.62 5.37 23.14
N ALA A 113 6.65 5.28 24.05
CA ALA A 113 5.25 5.52 23.72
C ALA A 113 5.00 6.95 23.25
N SER A 114 5.65 7.95 23.87
CA SER A 114 5.53 9.36 23.49
C SER A 114 6.05 9.63 22.07
N LEU A 115 7.23 9.10 21.73
CA LEU A 115 7.80 9.28 20.39
C LEU A 115 7.00 8.49 19.33
N MET A 116 6.55 7.28 19.66
CA MET A 116 5.66 6.51 18.79
C MET A 116 4.34 7.24 18.53
N ALA A 117 3.74 7.86 19.56
CA ALA A 117 2.53 8.66 19.39
C ALA A 117 2.77 9.88 18.49
N THR A 118 3.92 10.55 18.64
CA THR A 118 4.30 11.70 17.79
C THR A 118 4.38 11.29 16.32
N ALA A 119 5.11 10.20 16.01
CA ALA A 119 5.23 9.70 14.64
C ALA A 119 3.87 9.27 14.04
N LYS A 120 3.01 8.63 14.83
CA LYS A 120 1.66 8.21 14.39
C LYS A 120 0.71 9.39 14.20
N ASN A 121 0.81 10.43 15.02
CA ASN A 121 0.01 11.64 14.84
C ASN A 121 0.38 12.33 13.53
N LEU A 122 1.68 12.49 13.24
CA LEU A 122 2.14 13.03 11.97
C LEU A 122 1.68 12.17 10.78
N GLU A 123 1.75 10.83 10.89
CA GLU A 123 1.22 9.93 9.86
C GLU A 123 -0.28 10.15 9.61
N THR A 124 -1.04 10.37 10.69
CA THR A 124 -2.50 10.63 10.63
C THR A 124 -2.78 11.97 9.95
N GLU A 125 -2.09 13.04 10.35
CA GLU A 125 -2.22 14.37 9.73
C GLU A 125 -1.89 14.34 8.24
N LEU A 126 -0.82 13.63 7.86
CA LEU A 126 -0.44 13.45 6.47
C LEU A 126 -1.49 12.67 5.68
N TYR A 127 -2.13 11.66 6.28
CA TYR A 127 -3.22 10.91 5.65
C TYR A 127 -4.48 11.78 5.48
N GLU A 128 -4.89 12.49 6.52
CA GLU A 128 -6.07 13.39 6.46
C GLU A 128 -5.92 14.45 5.37
N ALA A 129 -4.70 14.94 5.13
CA ALA A 129 -4.43 15.90 4.06
C ALA A 129 -4.65 15.35 2.65
N ILE A 130 -4.47 14.04 2.43
CA ILE A 130 -4.60 13.38 1.12
C ILE A 130 -5.87 12.55 0.97
N GLU A 131 -6.62 12.31 2.05
CA GLU A 131 -7.86 11.54 2.04
C GLU A 131 -8.88 12.08 1.02
N PRO A 132 -9.16 13.41 0.94
CA PRO A 132 -10.07 13.93 -0.07
C PRO A 132 -9.61 13.67 -1.51
N VAL A 133 -8.29 13.65 -1.74
CA VAL A 133 -7.72 13.36 -3.06
C VAL A 133 -7.93 11.90 -3.42
N MET A 134 -7.76 10.98 -2.46
CA MET A 134 -7.99 9.56 -2.65
C MET A 134 -9.47 9.21 -2.81
N ASP A 135 -10.35 9.83 -2.05
CA ASP A 135 -11.79 9.57 -2.10
C ASP A 135 -12.44 10.09 -3.38
N ASN A 136 -11.94 11.20 -3.93
CA ASN A 136 -12.40 11.74 -5.21
C ASN A 136 -11.64 11.17 -6.42
N TYR A 137 -10.81 10.15 -6.20
CA TYR A 137 -10.06 9.52 -7.29
C TYR A 137 -11.01 8.90 -8.33
N SER A 138 -10.74 9.19 -9.59
CA SER A 138 -11.39 8.54 -10.72
C SER A 138 -10.38 8.35 -11.83
N GLU A 139 -10.30 7.11 -12.33
CA GLU A 139 -9.30 6.62 -13.28
C GLU A 139 -9.10 7.53 -14.50
N ASN A 140 -10.17 8.19 -14.96
CA ASN A 140 -10.19 8.98 -16.19
C ASN A 140 -10.16 10.50 -15.99
N THR A 141 -10.32 10.99 -14.76
CA THR A 141 -10.48 12.43 -14.49
C THR A 141 -9.49 12.98 -13.50
N SER A 142 -8.94 12.13 -12.61
CA SER A 142 -7.90 12.57 -11.68
C SER A 142 -6.64 12.98 -12.43
N THR A 143 -6.11 14.12 -12.02
CA THR A 143 -4.92 14.74 -12.61
C THR A 143 -3.65 14.11 -12.06
N GLU A 144 -2.56 14.18 -12.83
CA GLU A 144 -1.24 13.79 -12.37
C GLU A 144 -0.84 14.56 -11.09
N LYS A 145 -1.19 15.85 -11.00
CA LYS A 145 -0.93 16.69 -9.82
C LYS A 145 -1.57 16.14 -8.54
N GLU A 146 -2.77 15.60 -8.62
CA GLU A 146 -3.44 14.95 -7.49
C GLU A 146 -2.70 13.67 -7.08
N LEU A 147 -2.34 12.84 -8.05
CA LEU A 147 -1.60 11.60 -7.79
C LEU A 147 -0.19 11.84 -7.24
N LEU A 148 0.46 12.95 -7.61
CA LEU A 148 1.75 13.34 -7.03
C LEU A 148 1.64 13.68 -5.54
N GLN A 149 0.50 14.15 -5.05
CA GLN A 149 0.27 14.35 -3.61
C GLN A 149 0.19 13.00 -2.88
N VAL A 150 -0.51 12.04 -3.48
CA VAL A 150 -0.58 10.67 -2.94
C VAL A 150 0.80 9.99 -2.96
N LYS A 151 1.60 10.24 -4.01
CA LYS A 151 2.99 9.78 -4.09
C LYS A 151 3.86 10.40 -2.99
N ASP A 152 3.75 11.70 -2.75
CA ASP A 152 4.47 12.38 -1.67
C ASP A 152 4.13 11.77 -0.31
N TYR A 153 2.84 11.57 -0.03
CA TYR A 153 2.37 10.84 1.15
C TYR A 153 2.97 9.44 1.25
N TYR A 154 2.95 8.66 0.17
CA TYR A 154 3.51 7.30 0.14
C TYR A 154 4.97 7.27 0.60
N PHE A 155 5.80 8.21 0.12
CA PHE A 155 7.20 8.28 0.56
C PHE A 155 7.33 8.77 1.99
N LYS A 156 6.59 9.80 2.42
CA LYS A 156 6.61 10.28 3.80
C LYS A 156 6.24 9.18 4.80
N LYS A 157 5.14 8.46 4.53
CA LYS A 157 4.68 7.33 5.33
C LYS A 157 5.78 6.28 5.49
N LYS A 158 6.48 5.92 4.41
CA LYS A 158 7.58 4.93 4.45
C LYS A 158 8.73 5.34 5.39
N TYR A 159 9.00 6.64 5.57
CA TYR A 159 9.98 7.11 6.54
C TYR A 159 9.45 6.99 7.98
N LEU A 160 8.18 7.32 8.21
CA LEU A 160 7.55 7.17 9.52
C LEU A 160 7.44 5.70 9.95
N ASP A 161 7.07 4.80 9.02
CA ASP A 161 7.03 3.36 9.27
C ASP A 161 8.40 2.83 9.75
N ARG A 162 9.50 3.35 9.21
CA ARG A 162 10.87 2.99 9.63
C ARG A 162 11.18 3.50 11.04
N ILE A 163 10.79 4.73 11.36
CA ILE A 163 10.95 5.31 12.71
C ILE A 163 10.16 4.48 13.72
N ILE A 164 8.88 4.21 13.43
CA ILE A 164 8.00 3.42 14.29
C ILE A 164 8.55 2.00 14.48
N SER A 165 9.05 1.37 13.41
CA SER A 165 9.70 0.05 13.50
C SER A 165 10.98 0.09 14.33
N GLY A 166 11.74 1.20 14.27
CA GLY A 166 12.94 1.41 15.06
C GLY A 166 12.69 1.55 16.56
N LEU A 167 11.47 1.88 16.96
CA LEU A 167 11.03 2.00 18.37
C LEU A 167 10.57 0.68 19.00
N GLN A 168 10.31 -0.35 18.20
CA GLN A 168 10.03 -1.70 18.66
C GLN A 168 11.31 -2.40 19.15
#